data_AF-A0A3E0DI07-F1
#
_entry.id   AF-A0A3E0DI07-F1
#
_cell.length_a   1.000
_cell.length_b   1.000
_cell.length_c   1.000
_cell.angle_alpha   90.00
_cell.angle_beta   90.00
_cell.angle_gamma   90.00
#
_symmetry.space_group_name_H-M   'P 1'
#
loop_
_entity.id
_entity.type
_entity.pdbx_description
1 polymer ?
#
loop_
_entity_poly.entity_id
_entity_poly.type
_entity_poly.pdbx_seq_one_letter_code
_entity_poly.pdbx_strand_id
1 'polypeptide(L)'
;MPDKKAAPQAKSDATAGDASKKTSIKTILAFFFCFLFSVSASVAATYYLLTLKEAPLLTEETDTTLEQQLTSLQSEVARQKQTIEAVQAENQTLKLYLRHSSSTALKNILIDQENNIQAYLKVMKAAMEELTKLTSGTRDWNNKYQYQLDLALKGSLEREDLLKLLKTGEPNENK
;
A
#
# COMPACT_ATOMS: atom_id res chain seq x y z
N MET A 1 -72.74 22.83 -16.56
CA MET A 1 -72.14 23.85 -17.46
C MET A 1 -72.97 25.12 -17.31
N PRO A 2 -72.42 26.34 -17.28
CA PRO A 2 -71.02 26.79 -17.42
C PRO A 2 -70.60 27.71 -16.23
N ASP A 3 -69.34 27.71 -15.78
CA ASP A 3 -68.22 28.62 -16.09
C ASP A 3 -67.98 29.80 -15.12
N LYS A 4 -66.72 29.82 -14.65
CA LYS A 4 -65.77 30.94 -14.49
C LYS A 4 -65.98 32.08 -13.48
N LYS A 5 -65.03 32.07 -12.53
CA LYS A 5 -64.04 33.12 -12.18
C LYS A 5 -64.47 34.59 -12.30
N ALA A 6 -64.39 35.33 -11.18
CA ALA A 6 -63.48 36.48 -10.99
C ALA A 6 -63.63 37.06 -9.56
N ALA A 7 -62.50 37.37 -8.92
CA ALA A 7 -62.40 38.39 -7.87
C ALA A 7 -62.00 39.73 -8.54
N PRO A 8 -61.82 40.89 -7.86
CA PRO A 8 -62.10 41.29 -6.47
C PRO A 8 -62.72 42.73 -6.36
N GLN A 9 -62.78 43.24 -5.12
CA GLN A 9 -62.72 44.66 -4.68
C GLN A 9 -63.98 45.36 -4.12
N ALA A 10 -63.84 45.70 -2.83
CA ALA A 10 -63.89 47.04 -2.25
C ALA A 10 -65.23 47.68 -1.84
N LYS A 11 -65.29 47.88 -0.50
CA LYS A 11 -65.74 49.07 0.25
C LYS A 11 -67.24 49.36 0.37
N SER A 12 -67.67 49.44 1.63
CA SER A 12 -68.28 50.67 2.15
C SER A 12 -67.98 50.85 3.63
N ASP A 13 -67.42 52.02 3.93
CA ASP A 13 -67.29 52.64 5.25
C ASP A 13 -68.65 52.86 5.92
N ALA A 14 -68.67 52.79 7.25
CA ALA A 14 -69.42 53.73 8.09
C ALA A 14 -68.88 53.73 9.52
N THR A 15 -68.01 54.71 9.80
CA THR A 15 -67.91 55.51 11.05
C THR A 15 -69.26 55.69 11.79
N ALA A 16 -69.39 55.91 13.09
CA ALA A 16 -68.47 56.09 14.23
C ALA A 16 -69.29 56.16 15.55
N GLY A 17 -68.62 55.95 16.69
CA GLY A 17 -69.05 56.32 18.05
C GLY A 17 -69.95 55.28 18.74
N ASP A 18 -69.70 54.79 19.96
CA ASP A 18 -69.32 55.53 21.17
C ASP A 18 -68.64 54.62 22.22
N ALA A 19 -67.97 55.25 23.18
CA ALA A 19 -66.99 54.70 24.12
C ALA A 19 -67.55 53.75 25.19
N SER A 20 -66.76 52.73 25.56
CA SER A 20 -66.68 52.26 26.95
C SER A 20 -65.36 51.51 27.23
N LYS A 21 -64.57 52.12 28.10
CA LYS A 21 -63.23 51.73 28.53
C LYS A 21 -63.32 50.64 29.61
N LYS A 22 -63.42 49.34 29.24
CA LYS A 22 -63.20 48.22 30.19
C LYS A 22 -62.98 46.83 29.56
N THR A 23 -62.09 46.67 28.59
CA THR A 23 -61.86 45.36 27.92
C THR A 23 -60.40 45.01 27.59
N SER A 24 -59.42 45.69 28.18
CA SER A 24 -58.00 45.47 27.88
C SER A 24 -57.24 44.61 28.91
N ILE A 25 -57.71 44.48 30.16
CA ILE A 25 -56.96 43.74 31.20
C ILE A 25 -57.14 42.22 31.06
N LYS A 26 -58.35 41.73 30.75
CA LYS A 26 -58.62 40.28 30.62
C LYS A 26 -57.92 39.67 29.41
N THR A 27 -57.80 40.42 28.31
CA THR A 27 -57.07 40.00 27.10
C THR A 27 -55.56 40.03 27.30
N ILE A 28 -55.03 41.04 28.01
CA ILE A 28 -53.61 41.08 28.42
C ILE A 28 -53.29 39.93 29.37
N LEU A 29 -54.17 39.63 30.34
CA LEU A 29 -54.00 38.52 31.27
C LEU A 29 -54.03 37.17 30.55
N ALA A 30 -54.94 36.99 29.58
CA ALA A 30 -54.99 35.79 28.75
C ALA A 30 -53.73 35.61 27.89
N PHE A 31 -53.18 36.71 27.33
CA PHE A 31 -51.93 36.68 26.59
C PHE A 31 -50.74 36.32 27.50
N PHE A 32 -50.73 36.84 28.73
CA PHE A 32 -49.69 36.55 29.72
C PHE A 32 -49.73 35.08 30.17
N PHE A 33 -50.91 34.52 30.41
CA PHE A 33 -51.05 33.08 30.72
C PHE A 33 -50.65 32.19 29.54
N CYS A 34 -51.00 32.56 28.30
CA CYS A 34 -50.59 31.84 27.10
C CYS A 34 -49.06 31.86 26.92
N PHE A 35 -48.44 33.01 27.17
CA PHE A 35 -46.98 33.16 27.13
C PHE A 35 -46.30 32.31 28.20
N LEU A 36 -46.79 32.33 29.44
CA LEU A 36 -46.25 31.50 30.53
C LEU A 36 -46.37 30.01 30.22
N PHE A 37 -47.50 29.57 29.63
CA PHE A 37 -47.70 28.17 29.27
C PHE A 37 -46.80 27.73 28.10
N SER A 38 -46.57 28.62 27.13
CA SER A 38 -45.67 28.37 26.00
C SER A 38 -44.21 28.25 26.45
N VAL A 39 -43.76 29.17 27.32
CA VAL A 39 -42.39 29.14 27.86
C VAL A 39 -42.18 27.93 28.75
N SER A 40 -43.15 27.58 29.62
CA SER A 40 -43.04 26.41 30.48
C SER A 40 -43.09 25.10 29.70
N ALA A 41 -43.91 25.00 28.64
CA ALA A 41 -43.92 23.85 27.74
C ALA A 41 -42.58 23.71 26.99
N SER A 42 -41.98 24.81 26.55
CA SER A 42 -40.67 24.81 25.87
C SER A 42 -39.54 24.39 26.80
N VAL A 43 -39.52 24.90 28.04
CA VAL A 43 -38.54 24.50 29.06
C VAL A 43 -38.74 23.04 29.47
N ALA A 44 -39.99 22.59 29.66
CA ALA A 44 -40.30 21.20 29.99
C ALA A 44 -39.91 20.24 28.86
N ALA A 45 -40.16 20.60 27.60
CA ALA A 45 -39.73 19.80 26.44
C ALA A 45 -38.20 19.73 26.35
N THR A 46 -37.51 20.83 26.63
CA THR A 46 -36.04 20.88 26.64
C THR A 46 -35.47 20.05 27.79
N TYR A 47 -36.08 20.13 28.98
CA TYR A 47 -35.67 19.33 30.14
C TYR A 47 -35.95 17.84 29.90
N TYR A 48 -37.11 17.50 29.33
CA TYR A 48 -37.46 16.13 28.95
C TYR A 48 -36.46 15.57 27.92
N LEU A 49 -36.10 16.34 26.89
CA LEU A 49 -35.08 15.94 25.91
C LEU A 49 -33.68 15.78 26.51
N LEU A 50 -33.28 16.66 27.45
CA LEU A 50 -31.99 16.50 28.15
C LEU A 50 -32.01 15.29 29.08
N THR A 51 -33.09 15.07 29.84
CA THR A 51 -33.22 13.89 30.73
C THR A 51 -33.33 12.57 29.97
N LEU A 52 -33.88 12.56 28.75
CA LEU A 52 -33.82 11.39 27.86
C LEU A 52 -32.41 11.13 27.33
N LYS A 53 -31.60 12.18 27.16
CA LYS A 53 -30.20 12.07 26.75
C LYS A 53 -29.27 11.67 27.91
N GLU A 54 -29.67 11.95 29.15
CA GLU A 54 -28.99 11.57 30.39
C GLU A 54 -29.56 10.30 31.06
N ALA A 55 -30.25 9.44 30.30
CA ALA A 55 -30.42 8.06 30.76
C ALA A 55 -29.03 7.39 30.80
N PRO A 56 -28.57 6.84 31.94
CA PRO A 56 -27.20 6.32 32.11
C PRO A 56 -26.95 4.99 31.35
N LEU A 57 -27.74 4.68 30.32
CA LEU A 57 -27.69 3.40 29.60
C LEU A 57 -26.93 3.43 28.26
N LEU A 58 -26.47 4.59 27.79
CA LEU A 58 -25.80 4.69 26.49
C LEU A 58 -24.29 4.91 26.56
N THR A 59 -23.72 5.19 27.74
CA THR A 59 -22.29 5.44 27.92
C THR A 59 -21.50 4.17 28.21
N GLU A 60 -22.01 3.27 29.07
CA GLU A 60 -21.29 2.02 29.39
C GLU A 60 -21.19 1.05 28.20
N GLU A 61 -22.26 0.84 27.42
CA GLU A 61 -22.21 -0.09 26.28
C GLU A 61 -21.35 0.44 25.11
N THR A 62 -21.30 1.77 24.90
CA THR A 62 -20.46 2.36 23.84
C THR A 62 -18.99 2.45 24.24
N ASP A 63 -18.68 2.75 25.51
CA ASP A 63 -17.30 2.72 26.00
C ASP A 63 -16.75 1.29 26.06
N THR A 64 -17.54 0.32 26.52
CA THR A 64 -17.12 -1.09 26.55
C THR A 64 -16.90 -1.69 25.16
N THR A 65 -17.73 -1.33 24.16
CA THR A 65 -17.52 -1.75 22.77
C THR A 65 -16.32 -1.06 22.13
N LEU A 66 -16.07 0.22 22.43
CA LEU A 66 -14.86 0.91 21.96
C LEU A 66 -13.59 0.33 22.59
N GLU A 67 -13.58 0.05 23.88
CA GLU A 67 -12.45 -0.60 24.57
C GLU A 67 -12.18 -2.01 24.01
N GLN A 68 -13.24 -2.79 23.75
CA GLN A 68 -13.11 -4.09 23.08
C GLN A 68 -12.53 -3.96 21.67
N GLN A 69 -12.97 -2.97 20.88
CA GLN A 69 -12.44 -2.72 19.55
C GLN A 69 -10.97 -2.28 19.60
N LEU A 70 -10.60 -1.42 20.55
CA LEU A 70 -9.22 -0.97 20.76
C LEU A 70 -8.31 -2.14 21.13
N THR A 71 -8.76 -2.99 22.06
CA THR A 71 -8.02 -4.19 22.50
C THR A 71 -7.87 -5.20 21.36
N SER A 72 -8.94 -5.40 20.58
CA SER A 72 -8.92 -6.24 19.37
C SER A 72 -7.94 -5.72 18.32
N LEU A 73 -7.96 -4.40 18.04
CA LEU A 73 -7.06 -3.77 17.08
C LEU A 73 -5.60 -3.86 17.55
N GLN A 74 -5.35 -3.66 18.84
CA GLN A 74 -4.01 -3.77 19.43
C GLN A 74 -3.47 -5.20 19.36
N SER A 75 -4.35 -6.19 19.60
CA SER A 75 -4.04 -7.61 19.41
C SER A 75 -3.75 -7.94 17.93
N GLU A 76 -4.52 -7.40 17.00
CA GLU A 76 -4.32 -7.61 15.56
C GLU A 76 -3.01 -6.99 15.08
N VAL A 77 -2.67 -5.78 15.54
CA VAL A 77 -1.38 -5.13 15.26
C VAL A 77 -0.21 -5.95 15.80
N ALA A 78 -0.33 -6.49 17.03
CA ALA A 78 0.69 -7.36 17.60
C ALA A 78 0.87 -8.64 16.76
N ARG A 79 -0.24 -9.26 16.32
CA ARG A 79 -0.23 -10.45 15.46
C ARG A 79 0.39 -10.16 14.08
N GLN A 80 0.06 -9.02 13.47
CA GLN A 80 0.64 -8.60 12.20
C GLN A 80 2.14 -8.32 12.34
N LYS A 81 2.56 -7.67 13.42
CA LYS A 81 3.99 -7.45 13.71
C LYS A 81 4.73 -8.77 13.84
N GLN A 82 4.19 -9.72 14.59
CA GLN A 82 4.78 -11.06 14.72
C GLN A 82 4.86 -11.78 13.35
N THR A 83 3.82 -11.63 12.51
CA THR A 83 3.81 -12.21 11.16
C THR A 83 4.87 -11.57 10.27
N ILE A 84 5.03 -10.25 10.32
CA ILE A 84 6.06 -9.51 9.57
C ILE A 84 7.45 -9.96 10.01
N GLU A 85 7.70 -10.08 11.31
CA GLU A 85 8.97 -10.54 11.86
C GLU A 85 9.27 -11.99 11.42
N ALA A 86 8.28 -12.88 11.46
CA ALA A 86 8.42 -14.26 10.99
C ALA A 86 8.73 -14.33 9.48
N VAL A 87 7.98 -13.59 8.65
CA VAL A 87 8.23 -13.51 7.20
C VAL A 87 9.60 -12.93 6.90
N GLN A 88 10.06 -11.95 7.68
CA GLN A 88 11.39 -11.37 7.51
C GLN A 88 12.50 -12.38 7.83
N ALA A 89 12.34 -13.18 8.90
CA ALA A 89 13.27 -14.25 9.25
C ALA A 89 13.30 -15.37 8.21
N GLU A 90 12.15 -15.77 7.68
CA GLU A 90 12.05 -16.74 6.58
C GLU A 90 12.71 -16.19 5.30
N ASN A 91 12.51 -14.91 4.98
CA ASN A 91 13.11 -14.27 3.81
C ASN A 91 14.64 -14.23 3.90
N GLN A 92 15.21 -13.97 5.10
CA GLN A 92 16.64 -14.04 5.34
C GLN A 92 17.18 -15.46 5.14
N THR A 93 16.45 -16.46 5.64
CA THR A 93 16.79 -17.87 5.46
C THR A 93 16.74 -18.28 3.98
N LEU A 94 15.73 -17.84 3.24
CA LEU A 94 15.60 -18.08 1.81
C LEU A 94 16.73 -17.42 1.01
N LYS A 95 17.10 -16.18 1.36
CA LYS A 95 18.26 -15.48 0.78
C LYS A 95 19.56 -16.24 1.04
N LEU A 96 19.73 -16.80 2.24
CA LEU A 96 20.89 -17.63 2.56
C LEU A 96 20.93 -18.89 1.68
N TYR A 97 19.80 -19.60 1.54
CA TYR A 97 19.71 -20.78 0.67
C TYR A 97 19.91 -20.45 -0.80
N LEU A 98 19.41 -19.31 -1.28
CA LEU A 98 19.64 -18.84 -2.65
C LEU A 98 21.12 -18.52 -2.88
N ARG A 99 21.78 -17.86 -1.92
CA ARG A 99 23.22 -17.56 -1.98
C ARG A 99 24.07 -18.83 -2.01
N HIS A 100 23.69 -19.85 -1.24
CA HIS A 100 24.33 -21.16 -1.23
C HIS A 100 23.68 -22.16 -2.19
N SER A 101 22.84 -21.69 -3.12
CA SER A 101 22.14 -22.61 -4.00
C SER A 101 23.15 -23.31 -4.90
N SER A 102 22.85 -24.55 -5.25
CA SER A 102 23.63 -25.35 -6.19
C SER A 102 23.91 -24.61 -7.50
N SER A 103 23.07 -23.65 -7.89
CA SER A 103 23.26 -22.83 -9.09
C SER A 103 24.44 -21.87 -8.97
N THR A 104 24.61 -21.18 -7.84
CA THR A 104 25.79 -20.31 -7.60
C THR A 104 27.06 -21.14 -7.49
N ALA A 105 27.01 -22.27 -6.79
CA ALA A 105 28.14 -23.18 -6.70
C ALA A 105 28.55 -23.71 -8.08
N LEU A 106 27.57 -24.15 -8.88
CA LEU A 106 27.80 -24.64 -10.24
C LEU A 106 28.35 -23.54 -11.16
N LYS A 107 27.83 -22.31 -11.07
CA LYS A 107 28.36 -21.17 -11.82
C LYS A 107 29.86 -20.98 -11.56
N ASN A 108 30.27 -20.98 -10.29
CA ASN A 108 31.67 -20.81 -9.92
C ASN A 108 32.54 -21.98 -10.42
N ILE A 109 32.04 -23.21 -10.32
CA ILE A 109 32.73 -24.39 -10.88
C ILE A 109 32.92 -24.24 -12.39
N LEU A 110 31.91 -23.78 -13.14
CA LEU A 110 32.01 -23.59 -14.59
C LEU A 110 32.99 -22.46 -14.94
N ILE A 111 33.03 -21.37 -14.16
CA ILE A 111 34.02 -20.30 -14.33
C ILE A 111 35.44 -20.85 -14.11
N ASP A 112 35.66 -21.63 -13.06
CA ASP A 112 36.95 -22.25 -12.77
C ASP A 112 37.38 -23.25 -13.86
N GLN A 113 36.43 -24.03 -14.38
CA GLN A 113 36.67 -24.90 -15.53
C GLN A 113 37.10 -24.11 -16.76
N GLU A 114 36.44 -22.98 -17.02
CA GLU A 114 36.79 -22.16 -18.17
C GLU A 114 38.17 -21.53 -18.02
N ASN A 115 38.52 -21.02 -16.83
CA ASN A 115 39.87 -20.55 -16.52
C ASN A 115 40.95 -21.62 -16.75
N ASN A 116 40.66 -22.86 -16.35
CA ASN A 116 41.56 -24.00 -16.58
C ASN A 116 41.73 -24.29 -18.08
N ILE A 117 40.62 -24.32 -18.84
CA ILE A 117 40.65 -24.49 -20.31
C ILE A 117 41.50 -23.41 -20.97
N GLN A 118 41.32 -22.14 -20.58
CA GLN A 118 42.14 -21.04 -21.11
C GLN A 118 43.63 -21.23 -20.82
N ALA A 119 43.98 -21.62 -19.59
CA ALA A 119 45.37 -21.88 -19.22
C ALA A 119 45.97 -23.02 -20.05
N TYR A 120 45.23 -24.12 -20.19
CA TYR A 120 45.63 -25.26 -21.02
C TYR A 120 45.82 -24.86 -22.49
N LEU A 121 44.87 -24.13 -23.08
CA LEU A 121 44.95 -23.68 -24.48
C LEU A 121 46.16 -22.78 -24.72
N LYS A 122 46.49 -21.87 -23.78
CA LYS A 122 47.68 -21.02 -23.87
C LYS A 122 48.98 -21.84 -23.86
N VAL A 123 49.07 -22.84 -22.97
CA VAL A 123 50.22 -23.76 -22.93
C VAL A 123 50.33 -24.58 -24.22
N MET A 124 49.22 -25.10 -24.72
CA MET A 124 49.17 -25.86 -25.97
C MET A 124 49.64 -25.01 -27.16
N LYS A 125 49.19 -23.75 -27.23
CA LYS A 125 49.57 -22.79 -28.27
C LYS A 125 51.08 -22.56 -28.29
N ALA A 126 51.68 -22.35 -27.11
CA ALA A 126 53.12 -22.17 -26.95
C ALA A 126 53.89 -23.44 -27.33
N ALA A 127 53.44 -24.61 -26.85
CA ALA A 127 54.08 -25.89 -27.18
C ALA A 127 54.08 -26.18 -28.69
N MET A 128 53.00 -25.84 -29.38
CA MET A 128 52.89 -26.03 -30.82
C MET A 128 53.79 -25.08 -31.61
N GLU A 129 53.94 -23.84 -31.14
CA GLU A 129 54.89 -22.88 -31.71
C GLU A 129 56.33 -23.38 -31.59
N GLU A 130 56.71 -23.87 -30.42
CA GLU A 130 58.03 -24.46 -30.18
C GLU A 130 58.28 -25.70 -31.04
N LEU A 131 57.29 -26.59 -31.17
CA LEU A 131 57.41 -27.79 -32.00
C LEU A 131 57.63 -27.46 -33.49
N THR A 132 57.01 -26.38 -33.96
CA THR A 132 57.13 -25.91 -35.35
C THR A 132 58.55 -25.40 -35.64
N LYS A 133 59.23 -24.81 -34.65
CA LYS A 133 60.64 -24.39 -34.77
C LYS A 133 61.58 -25.58 -34.95
N LEU A 134 61.20 -26.76 -34.46
CA LEU A 134 62.01 -27.98 -34.51
C LEU A 134 61.78 -28.84 -35.77
N THR A 135 60.71 -28.58 -36.54
CA THR A 135 60.28 -29.49 -37.62
C THR A 135 60.14 -28.74 -38.94
N SER A 136 60.94 -29.06 -39.96
CA SER A 136 60.83 -28.44 -41.28
C SER A 136 59.52 -28.78 -42.00
N GLY A 137 58.88 -27.81 -42.67
CA GLY A 137 57.67 -28.03 -43.48
C GLY A 137 56.35 -28.01 -42.70
N THR A 138 56.37 -27.59 -41.44
CA THR A 138 55.21 -27.65 -40.53
C THR A 138 54.39 -26.36 -40.43
N ARG A 139 54.82 -25.31 -41.14
CA ARG A 139 54.27 -23.96 -41.00
C ARG A 139 52.78 -23.87 -41.32
N ASP A 140 52.31 -24.59 -42.34
CA ASP A 140 50.91 -24.52 -42.77
C ASP A 140 49.94 -25.21 -41.79
N TRP A 141 50.32 -26.38 -41.26
CA TRP A 141 49.49 -27.00 -40.23
C TRP A 141 49.54 -26.21 -38.93
N ASN A 142 50.72 -25.72 -38.52
CA ASN A 142 50.85 -24.88 -37.33
C ASN A 142 49.92 -23.66 -37.41
N ASN A 143 49.91 -22.94 -38.53
CA ASN A 143 48.99 -21.81 -38.73
C ASN A 143 47.52 -22.21 -38.55
N LYS A 144 47.12 -23.36 -39.12
CA LYS A 144 45.74 -23.86 -39.01
C LYS A 144 45.38 -24.19 -37.56
N TYR A 145 46.24 -24.89 -36.83
CA TYR A 145 45.96 -25.27 -35.45
C TYR A 145 46.04 -24.08 -34.49
N GLN A 146 46.99 -23.15 -34.68
CA GLN A 146 47.04 -21.90 -33.92
C GLN A 146 45.74 -21.11 -34.08
N TYR A 147 45.19 -21.03 -35.29
CA TYR A 147 43.89 -20.41 -35.53
C TYR A 147 42.75 -21.13 -34.78
N GLN A 148 42.71 -22.46 -34.78
CA GLN A 148 41.70 -23.21 -34.03
C GLN A 148 41.83 -23.02 -32.51
N LEU A 149 43.06 -22.99 -31.99
CA LEU A 149 43.32 -22.73 -30.57
C LEU A 149 42.89 -21.31 -30.19
N ASP A 150 43.11 -20.33 -31.07
CA ASP A 150 42.65 -18.94 -30.86
C ASP A 150 41.12 -18.83 -30.86
N LEU A 151 40.44 -19.54 -31.77
CA LEU A 151 38.97 -19.62 -31.76
C LEU A 151 38.45 -20.27 -30.48
N ALA A 152 39.07 -21.37 -30.04
CA ALA A 152 38.69 -22.06 -28.81
C ALA A 152 38.90 -21.18 -27.58
N LEU A 153 40.03 -20.46 -27.51
CA LEU A 153 40.34 -19.53 -26.43
C LEU A 153 39.37 -18.35 -26.40
N LYS A 154 39.04 -17.80 -27.57
CA LYS A 154 38.04 -16.74 -27.69
C LYS A 154 36.67 -17.20 -27.20
N GLY A 155 36.20 -18.35 -27.68
CA GLY A 155 34.92 -18.90 -27.24
C GLY A 155 34.91 -19.24 -25.74
N SER A 156 36.07 -19.59 -25.20
CA SER A 156 36.26 -19.82 -23.77
C SER A 156 36.09 -18.53 -22.94
N LEU A 157 36.74 -17.45 -23.36
CA LEU A 157 36.57 -16.12 -22.74
C LEU A 157 35.12 -15.61 -22.83
N GLU A 158 34.45 -15.82 -23.97
CA GLU A 158 33.04 -15.43 -24.15
C GLU A 158 32.12 -16.19 -23.18
N ARG A 159 32.32 -17.49 -22.99
CA ARG A 159 31.53 -18.28 -22.03
C ARG A 159 31.81 -17.86 -20.59
N GLU A 160 33.06 -17.55 -20.24
CA GLU A 160 33.39 -17.02 -18.91
C GLU A 160 32.64 -15.70 -18.65
N ASP A 161 32.61 -14.79 -19.62
CA ASP A 161 31.90 -13.52 -19.50
C ASP A 161 30.38 -13.72 -19.35
N LEU A 162 29.80 -14.62 -20.14
CA LEU A 162 28.38 -15.00 -20.00
C LEU A 162 28.09 -15.61 -18.62
N LEU A 163 28.98 -16.44 -18.10
CA LEU A 163 28.85 -17.02 -16.76
C LEU A 163 28.93 -15.95 -15.67
N LYS A 164 29.83 -14.96 -15.80
CA LYS A 164 29.93 -13.82 -14.86
C LYS A 164 28.69 -12.94 -14.87
N LEU A 165 28.03 -12.79 -16.01
CA LEU A 165 26.78 -12.05 -16.15
C LEU A 165 25.57 -12.79 -15.57
N LEU A 166 25.67 -14.11 -15.35
CA LEU A 166 24.57 -14.93 -14.88
C LEU A 166 24.25 -14.65 -13.40
N LYS A 167 23.04 -14.18 -13.13
CA LYS A 167 22.53 -13.93 -11.78
C LYS A 167 21.97 -15.21 -11.17
N THR A 168 22.65 -15.78 -10.18
CA THR A 168 22.27 -17.04 -9.53
C THR A 168 21.84 -16.89 -8.07
N GLY A 169 21.47 -15.67 -7.66
CA GLY A 169 21.06 -15.36 -6.28
C GLY A 169 22.15 -14.73 -5.41
N GLU A 170 23.28 -14.34 -6.01
CA GLU A 170 24.25 -13.46 -5.38
C GLU A 170 23.62 -12.08 -5.13
N PRO A 171 23.93 -11.39 -4.01
CA PRO A 171 23.54 -10.00 -3.84
C PRO A 171 24.01 -9.22 -5.07
N ASN A 172 23.16 -8.41 -5.70
CA ASN A 172 23.67 -7.46 -6.69
C ASN A 172 24.73 -6.63 -5.94
N GLU A 173 25.99 -6.76 -6.31
CA GLU A 173 27.03 -5.90 -5.78
C GLU A 173 26.69 -4.50 -6.26
N ASN A 174 26.04 -3.74 -5.38
CA ASN A 174 25.70 -2.36 -5.64
C ASN A 174 27.03 -1.64 -5.86
N LYS A 175 27.24 -1.15 -7.09
CA LYS A 175 28.27 -0.16 -7.40
C LYS A 175 27.98 1.14 -6.65
#